data_AF-A0A1J5QH66-F1
#
_entry.id   AF-A0A1J5QH66-F1
#
_cell.length_a   1.000
_cell.length_b   1.000
_cell.length_c   1.000
_cell.angle_alpha   90.00
_cell.angle_beta   90.00
_cell.angle_gamma   90.00
#
_symmetry.space_group_name_H-M   'P 1'
#
loop_
_entity.id
_entity.type
_entity.pdbx_description
1 polymer ?
#
loop_
_entity_poly.entity_id
_entity_poly.type
_entity_poly.pdbx_seq_one_letter_code
_entity_poly.pdbx_strand_id
1 'polypeptide(L)' 'MYADMQVLVNEQGGVGIPLFLSSIDGHSKKLKGLSPIPLGGLMGYAFAEYVWLEA' A
#
# COMPACT_ATOMS: atom_id res chain seq x y z
N MET A 1 -0.70 -1.18 25.51
CA MET A 1 -0.67 0.12 24.80
C MET A 1 -1.28 0.05 23.40
N TYR A 2 -0.69 -0.66 22.42
CA TYR A 2 -1.31 -0.76 21.08
C TYR A 2 -2.66 -1.49 21.07
N ALA A 3 -2.78 -2.58 21.84
CA ALA A 3 -4.04 -3.31 21.99
C ALA A 3 -5.14 -2.43 22.60
N ASP A 4 -4.84 -1.72 23.70
CA ASP A 4 -5.81 -0.86 24.38
C ASP A 4 -6.31 0.28 23.48
N MET A 5 -5.43 0.85 22.65
CA MET A 5 -5.81 1.87 21.66
C MET A 5 -6.69 1.30 20.55
N GLN A 6 -6.41 0.08 20.07
CA GLN A 6 -7.25 -0.59 19.07
C GLN A 6 -8.63 -0.94 19.62
N VAL A 7 -8.71 -1.36 20.89
CA VAL A 7 -9.97 -1.63 21.60
C VAL A 7 -10.76 -0.33 21.77
N LEU A 8 -10.14 0.75 22.24
CA LEU A 8 -10.78 2.07 22.37
C LEU A 8 -11.38 2.55 21.03
N VAL A 9 -10.62 2.45 19.94
CA VAL A 9 -11.10 2.83 18.60
C VAL A 9 -12.24 1.92 18.14
N ASN A 10 -12.19 0.62 18.42
CA ASN A 10 -13.26 -0.32 18.08
C ASN A 10 -14.55 -0.03 18.85
N GLU A 11 -14.44 0.24 20.15
CA GLU A 11 -15.58 0.41 21.05
C GLU A 11 -16.20 1.82 20.96
N GLN A 12 -15.37 2.86 20.80
CA GLN A 12 -15.79 4.25 20.92
C GLN A 12 -15.48 5.11 19.69
N GLY A 13 -14.61 4.64 18.79
CA GLY A 13 -14.16 5.35 17.61
C GLY A 13 -15.01 5.10 16.37
N GLY A 14 -16.34 5.24 16.46
CA GLY A 14 -17.31 5.13 15.35
C GLY A 14 -17.15 6.17 14.23
N VAL A 15 -15.93 6.61 13.96
CA VAL A 15 -15.52 7.60 12.97
C VAL A 15 -15.14 6.94 11.64
N GLY A 16 -14.86 5.63 11.62
CA GLY A 16 -14.55 4.90 10.39
C GLY A 16 -14.75 3.38 10.50
N ILE A 17 -15.15 2.77 9.40
CA ILE A 17 -15.24 1.30 9.27
C ILE A 17 -13.94 0.81 8.64
N PRO A 18 -13.19 -0.11 9.27
CA PRO A 18 -11.98 -0.69 8.68
C PRO A 18 -12.30 -1.32 7.32
N LEU A 19 -11.53 -0.94 6.30
CA LEU A 19 -11.63 -1.47 4.94
C LEU A 19 -10.28 -2.08 4.56
N PHE A 20 -10.34 -3.29 4.01
CA PHE A 20 -9.20 -3.99 3.45
C PHE A 20 -9.32 -3.98 1.93
N LEU A 21 -8.32 -3.40 1.25
CA LEU A 21 -8.26 -3.32 -0.20
C LEU A 21 -7.10 -4.15 -0.72
N SER A 22 -7.42 -5.15 -1.54
CA SER A 22 -6.42 -5.79 -2.40
C SER A 22 -6.30 -4.97 -3.67
N SER A 23 -5.08 -4.57 -4.01
CA SER A 23 -4.78 -3.85 -5.25
C SER A 23 -3.72 -4.61 -6.05
N ILE A 24 -3.75 -4.44 -7.37
CA ILE A 24 -2.79 -5.01 -8.29
C ILE A 24 -2.28 -3.87 -9.17
N ASP A 25 -0.96 -3.74 -9.25
CA ASP A 25 -0.33 -2.79 -10.17
C ASP A 25 -0.23 -3.41 -11.57
N GLY A 26 -0.88 -2.77 -12.55
CA GLY A 26 -0.71 -3.10 -13.96
C GLY A 26 0.43 -2.29 -14.56
N HIS A 27 1.43 -2.96 -15.16
CA HIS A 27 2.53 -2.27 -15.83
C HIS A 27 2.97 -2.99 -17.12
N SER A 28 3.66 -2.24 -17.98
CA SER A 28 4.30 -2.80 -19.18
C SER A 28 5.43 -3.77 -18.79
N LYS A 29 5.61 -4.84 -19.57
CA LYS A 29 6.75 -5.76 -19.43
C LYS A 29 8.11 -5.10 -19.68
N LYS A 30 8.13 -3.94 -20.37
CA LYS A 30 9.33 -3.12 -20.57
C LYS A 30 9.77 -2.39 -19.31
N LEU A 31 8.85 -2.17 -18.36
CA LEU A 31 9.17 -1.55 -17.08
C LEU A 31 9.91 -2.55 -16.20
N LYS A 32 11.14 -2.22 -15.82
CA LYS A 32 11.99 -3.01 -14.93
C LYS A 32 12.24 -2.27 -13.62
N GLY A 33 12.70 -2.98 -12.61
CA GLY A 33 12.99 -2.44 -11.27
C GLY A 33 11.78 -2.38 -10.33
N LEU A 34 10.56 -2.59 -10.83
CA LEU A 34 9.36 -2.62 -10.00
C LEU A 34 9.32 -3.90 -9.14
N SER A 35 9.11 -3.75 -7.84
CA SER A 35 8.97 -4.86 -6.89
C SER A 35 7.84 -4.61 -5.88
N PRO A 36 7.15 -5.66 -5.37
CA PRO A 36 6.09 -5.49 -4.40
C PRO A 36 6.63 -5.05 -3.02
N ILE A 37 6.00 -4.05 -2.40
CA ILE A 37 6.27 -3.61 -1.02
C ILE A 37 4.97 -3.27 -0.27
N PRO A 38 4.92 -3.35 1.07
CA PRO A 38 3.69 -3.15 1.85
C PRO A 38 3.32 -1.68 2.14
N LEU A 39 3.93 -0.71 1.44
CA LEU A 39 3.73 0.72 1.69
C LEU A 39 2.67 1.37 0.78
N GLY A 40 2.18 0.64 -0.22
CA GLY A 40 1.19 1.12 -1.20
C GLY A 40 1.51 0.62 -2.61
N GLY A 41 0.54 0.79 -3.53
CA GLY A 41 0.74 0.47 -4.95
C GLY A 41 1.90 1.28 -5.54
N LEU A 42 2.48 0.77 -6.63
CA LEU A 42 3.59 1.38 -7.35
C LEU A 42 4.75 1.78 -6.41
N MET A 43 5.21 0.81 -5.61
CA MET A 43 6.28 0.99 -4.61
C MET A 43 6.02 2.15 -3.64
N GLY A 44 4.84 2.18 -3.02
CA GLY A 44 4.45 3.28 -2.13
C GLY A 44 4.30 4.61 -2.87
N TYR A 45 3.83 4.55 -4.13
CA TYR A 45 3.64 5.69 -5.03
C TYR A 45 4.93 6.41 -5.45
N ALA A 46 6.10 5.81 -5.21
CA ALA A 46 7.42 6.37 -5.48
C ALA A 46 8.25 5.53 -6.48
N PHE A 47 7.64 4.59 -7.20
CA PHE A 47 8.38 3.68 -8.10
C PHE A 47 9.27 4.37 -9.14
N ALA A 48 8.93 5.60 -9.55
CA ALA A 48 9.68 6.36 -10.57
C ALA A 48 11.16 6.55 -10.23
N GLU A 49 11.54 6.49 -8.95
CA GLU A 49 12.92 6.60 -8.48
C GLU A 49 13.75 5.32 -8.69
N TYR A 50 13.09 4.17 -8.88
CA TYR A 50 13.71 2.84 -8.86
C TYR A 50 13.56 2.06 -10.17
N VAL A 51 12.76 2.57 -11.11
CA VAL A 51 12.43 1.86 -12.35
C VAL A 51 13.11 2.46 -13.57
N TRP A 52 13.23 1.64 -14.60
CA TRP A 52 13.67 2.06 -15.92
C TRP A 52 12.89 1.31 -17.01
N LEU A 53 12.98 1.81 -18.24
CA LEU A 53 12.42 1.14 -19.41
C LEU A 53 13.53 0.41 -20.16
N GLU A 54 13.30 -0.86 -20.42
CA GLU A 54 14.06 -1.62 -21.41
C GLU A 54 13.68 -1.16 -22.83
N ALA A 55 14.68 -1.05 -23.72
CA ALA A 55 14.51 -0.57 -25.09
C ALA A 55 13.50 -1.43 -25.89
#